data_AF-A0A285PQQ1-F1
#
_entry.id   AF-A0A285PQQ1-F1
#
_cell.length_a   1.000
_cell.length_b   1.000
_cell.length_c   1.000
_cell.angle_alpha   90.00
_cell.angle_beta   90.00
_cell.angle_gamma   90.00
#
_symmetry.space_group_name_H-M   'P 1'
#
loop_
_entity.id
_entity.type
_entity.pdbx_description
1 polymer ?
#
loop_
_entity_poly.entity_id
_entity_poly.type
_entity_poly.pdbx_seq_one_letter_code
_entity_poly.pdbx_strand_id
1 'polypeptide(L)'
;MAKLLGACFILMASYLFGVKIMERDAEHIRLLEEGELLYRILESEIRNTRTPLPLLFGELSERTDSLWHNFFLNFLLRYLKI
;
A
#
# COMPACT_ATOMS: atom_id res chain seq x y z
N MET A 1 -33.69 7.84 -31.03
CA MET A 1 -32.82 6.68 -30.80
C MET A 1 -31.37 7.07 -30.47
N ALA A 2 -30.63 7.75 -31.36
CA ALA A 2 -29.20 8.06 -31.15
C ALA A 2 -28.88 8.92 -29.89
N LYS A 3 -29.75 9.87 -29.54
CA LYS A 3 -29.57 10.72 -28.34
C LYS A 3 -29.63 9.93 -27.03
N LEU A 4 -30.48 8.90 -26.96
CA LEU A 4 -30.62 8.05 -25.78
C LEU A 4 -29.39 7.16 -25.62
N LEU A 5 -28.91 6.60 -26.74
CA LEU A 5 -27.70 5.77 -26.77
C LEU A 5 -26.47 6.58 -26.34
N GLY A 6 -26.33 7.82 -26.84
CA GLY A 6 -25.27 8.74 -26.43
C GLY A 6 -25.32 9.07 -24.93
N ALA A 7 -26.51 9.31 -24.38
CA ALA A 7 -26.68 9.52 -22.94
C ALA A 7 -26.27 8.28 -22.11
N CYS A 8 -26.61 7.07 -22.56
CA CYS A 8 -26.18 5.84 -21.90
C CYS A 8 -24.65 5.68 -21.90
N PHE A 9 -23.97 6.02 -23.00
CA PHE A 9 -22.50 5.97 -23.05
C PHE A 9 -21.85 6.97 -22.11
N ILE A 10 -22.38 8.19 -22.01
CA ILE A 10 -21.86 9.21 -21.08
C ILE A 10 -22.01 8.74 -19.63
N LEU A 11 -23.15 8.16 -19.27
CA LEU A 11 -23.39 7.62 -17.93
C LEU A 11 -22.43 6.47 -17.61
N MET A 12 -22.23 5.54 -18.54
CA MET A 12 -21.32 4.41 -18.34
C MET A 12 -19.85 4.85 -18.23
N ALA A 13 -19.42 5.82 -19.05
CA ALA A 13 -18.08 6.39 -18.97
C ALA A 13 -17.86 7.12 -17.63
N SER A 14 -18.85 7.88 -17.17
CA SER A 14 -18.79 8.62 -15.90
C SER A 14 -18.75 7.67 -14.70
N TYR A 15 -19.51 6.57 -14.75
CA TYR A 15 -19.49 5.53 -13.73
C TYR A 15 -18.13 4.83 -13.65
N LEU A 16 -17.59 4.35 -14.78
CA LEU A 16 -16.29 3.69 -14.81
C LEU A 16 -15.16 4.63 -14.36
N PHE A 17 -15.24 5.91 -14.72
CA PHE A 17 -14.30 6.92 -14.26
C PHE A 17 -14.39 7.13 -12.74
N GLY A 18 -15.59 7.20 -12.18
CA GLY A 18 -15.81 7.31 -10.73
C GLY A 18 -15.28 6.10 -9.97
N VAL A 19 -15.53 4.87 -10.45
CA VAL A 19 -15.00 3.64 -9.87
C VAL A 19 -13.47 3.66 -9.87
N LYS A 20 -12.84 4.03 -10.98
CA LYS A 20 -11.38 4.06 -11.09
C LYS A 20 -10.72 5.09 -10.15
N ILE A 21 -11.36 6.23 -9.91
CA ILE A 21 -10.89 7.21 -8.91
C ILE A 21 -11.01 6.60 -7.51
N MET A 22 -12.16 5.99 -7.21
CA MET A 22 -12.43 5.39 -5.90
C MET A 22 -11.50 4.21 -5.61
N GLU A 23 -11.16 3.39 -6.60
CA GLU A 23 -10.19 2.30 -6.48
C GLU A 23 -8.81 2.82 -6.08
N ARG A 24 -8.37 3.92 -6.69
CA ARG A 24 -7.09 4.55 -6.35
C ARG A 24 -7.09 5.06 -4.91
N ASP A 25 -8.14 5.76 -4.51
CA ASP A 25 -8.23 6.31 -3.16
C ASP A 25 -8.38 5.20 -2.11
N ALA A 26 -9.10 4.12 -2.42
CA ALA A 26 -9.20 2.93 -1.59
C ALA A 26 -7.85 2.21 -1.43
N GLU A 27 -7.06 2.13 -2.51
CA GLU A 27 -5.71 1.57 -2.44
C GLU A 27 -4.78 2.44 -1.58
N HIS A 28 -4.88 3.78 -1.68
CA HIS A 28 -4.15 4.69 -0.82
C HIS A 28 -4.53 4.53 0.66
N ILE A 29 -5.83 4.41 0.98
CA ILE A 29 -6.29 4.16 2.35
C ILE A 29 -5.77 2.82 2.85
N ARG A 30 -5.86 1.76 2.05
CA ARG A 30 -5.34 0.43 2.40
C ARG A 30 -3.85 0.47 2.72
N LEU A 31 -3.06 1.17 1.90
CA LEU A 31 -1.62 1.33 2.11
C LEU A 31 -1.31 2.11 3.39
N LEU A 32 -2.13 3.11 3.74
CA LEU A 32 -1.99 3.87 4.99
C LEU A 32 -2.31 3.01 6.21
N GLU A 33 -3.39 2.23 6.18
CA GLU A 33 -3.77 1.31 7.26
C GLU A 33 -2.70 0.23 7.47
N GLU A 34 -2.19 -0.37 6.38
CA GLU A 34 -1.08 -1.33 6.43
C GLU A 34 0.18 -0.68 7.00
N GLY A 35 0.48 0.56 6.60
CA GLY A 35 1.60 1.34 7.12
C GLY A 35 1.50 1.61 8.62
N GLU A 36 0.30 1.95 9.12
CA GLU A 36 0.07 2.17 10.55
C GLU A 36 0.30 0.88 11.36
N LEU A 37 -0.18 -0.27 10.87
CA LEU A 37 0.04 -1.56 11.51
C LEU A 37 1.53 -1.90 11.57
N LEU A 38 2.24 -1.73 10.45
CA LEU A 38 3.69 -1.96 10.36
C LEU A 38 4.46 -1.05 11.33
N TYR A 39 4.08 0.23 11.42
CA TYR A 39 4.68 1.16 12.37
C TYR A 39 4.50 0.71 13.83
N ARG A 40 3.31 0.24 14.22
CA ARG A 40 3.05 -0.26 15.58
C ARG A 40 3.89 -1.51 15.90
N ILE A 41 4.07 -2.42 14.93
CA ILE A 41 4.93 -3.59 15.10
C ILE A 41 6.38 -3.14 15.33
N LEU A 42 6.88 -2.21 14.51
CA LEU A 42 8.23 -1.66 14.65
C LEU A 42 8.42 -0.96 16.00
N GLU A 43 7.47 -0.13 16.41
CA GLU A 43 7.53 0.57 17.70
C GLU A 43 7.60 -0.44 18.87
N SER A 44 6.77 -1.49 18.82
CA SER A 44 6.79 -2.55 19.81
C SER A 44 8.14 -3.29 19.84
N GLU A 45 8.69 -3.67 18.69
CA GLU A 45 9.96 -4.39 18.62
C GLU A 45 11.15 -3.53 19.07
N ILE A 46 11.17 -2.24 18.72
CA ILE A 46 12.19 -1.29 19.19
C ILE A 46 12.13 -1.12 20.70
N ARG A 47 10.92 -0.93 21.27
CA ARG A 47 10.75 -0.77 22.72
C ARG A 47 11.15 -2.03 23.49
N ASN A 48 10.91 -3.20 22.91
CA ASN A 48 11.20 -4.48 23.56
C ASN A 48 12.60 -5.04 23.22
N THR A 49 13.35 -4.41 22.31
CA THR A 49 14.71 -4.80 21.89
C THR A 49 14.89 -6.29 21.58
N ARG A 50 13.84 -6.95 21.06
CA ARG A 50 13.85 -8.42 20.88
C ARG A 50 14.62 -8.84 19.63
N THR A 51 14.55 -8.02 18.58
CA THR A 51 15.04 -8.39 17.25
C THR A 51 15.92 -7.27 16.70
N PRO A 52 17.11 -7.58 16.15
CA PRO A 52 17.89 -6.58 15.42
C PRO A 52 17.05 -6.01 14.26
N LEU A 53 17.00 -4.68 14.16
CA LEU A 53 16.23 -3.97 13.14
C LEU A 53 16.44 -4.50 11.71
N PRO A 54 17.65 -4.89 11.27
CA PRO A 54 17.82 -5.42 9.92
C PRO A 54 17.10 -6.74 9.67
N LEU A 55 17.11 -7.65 10.65
CA LEU A 55 16.40 -8.92 10.54
C LEU A 55 14.89 -8.68 10.50
N LEU A 56 14.40 -7.79 11.36
CA LEU A 56 12.99 -7.40 11.40
C LEU A 56 12.52 -6.78 10.08
N PHE A 57 13.31 -5.90 9.47
CA PHE A 57 12.96 -5.32 8.17
C PHE A 57 12.95 -6.36 7.05
N GLY A 58 13.87 -7.32 7.07
CA GLY A 58 13.82 -8.47 6.15
C GLY A 58 12.53 -9.27 6.30
N GLU A 59 12.17 -9.63 7.53
CA GLU A 59 10.92 -10.36 7.81
C GLU A 59 9.66 -9.57 7.44
N LEU A 60 9.62 -8.27 7.70
CA LEU A 60 8.48 -7.43 7.33
C LEU A 60 8.38 -7.26 5.81
N SER A 61 9.51 -7.20 5.10
CA SER A 61 9.54 -7.19 3.64
C SER A 61 8.93 -8.48 3.09
N GLU A 62 9.36 -9.65 3.57
CA GLU A 62 8.83 -10.94 3.11
C GLU A 62 7.34 -11.14 3.40
N ARG A 63 6.82 -10.52 4.47
CA ARG A 63 5.41 -10.62 4.88
C ARG A 63 4.49 -9.60 4.23
N THR A 64 5.03 -8.66 3.46
CA THR A 64 4.24 -7.63 2.75
C THR A 64 4.32 -7.87 1.26
N ASP A 65 3.16 -7.85 0.59
CA ASP A 65 3.04 -7.95 -0.88
C ASP A 65 2.69 -6.59 -1.53
N SER A 66 2.79 -5.51 -0.76
CA SER A 66 2.43 -4.15 -1.15
C SER A 66 3.66 -3.27 -1.42
N LEU A 67 3.47 -1.95 -1.59
CA LEU A 67 4.60 -1.01 -1.71
C LEU A 67 5.54 -1.05 -0.49
N TRP A 68 5.06 -1.51 0.67
CA TRP A 68 5.86 -1.68 1.88
C TRP A 68 6.95 -2.75 1.73
N HIS A 69 6.75 -3.77 0.90
CA HIS A 69 7.77 -4.76 0.55
C HIS A 69 9.05 -4.08 0.08
N ASN A 70 8.88 -3.26 -0.96
CA ASN A 70 9.97 -2.53 -1.61
C ASN A 70 10.56 -1.47 -0.69
N PHE A 71 9.75 -0.85 0.17
CA PHE A 71 10.22 0.10 1.16
C PHE A 71 11.24 -0.57 2.11
N PHE A 72 10.85 -1.69 2.74
CA PHE A 72 11.73 -2.40 3.67
C PHE A 72 12.95 -3.02 3.00
N LEU A 73 12.78 -3.61 1.81
CA LEU A 73 13.88 -4.19 1.05
C LEU A 73 14.92 -3.13 0.65
N ASN A 74 14.46 -1.99 0.10
CA ASN A 74 15.37 -0.89 -0.25
C ASN A 74 16.04 -0.30 0.98
N PHE A 75 15.35 -0.23 2.12
CA PHE A 75 15.93 0.26 3.36
C PHE A 75 17.09 -0.65 3.82
N LEU A 76 16.88 -1.97 3.77
CA LEU A 76 17.86 -2.98 4.13
C LEU A 76 19.10 -2.93 3.21
N LEU A 77 18.89 -2.96 1.90
CA LEU A 77 19.97 -2.97 0.91
C LEU A 77 20.78 -1.67 0.90
N ARG A 78 20.12 -0.52 1.07
CA ARG A 78 20.74 0.79 0.83
C ARG A 78 21.33 1.43 2.08
N TYR A 79 20.69 1.25 3.24
CA TYR A 79 21.08 1.95 4.46
C TYR A 79 21.74 1.04 5.49
N LEU A 80 21.36 -0.25 5.50
CA LEU A 80 21.95 -1.22 6.43
C LEU A 80 23.15 -1.97 5.81
N LYS A 81 23.35 -1.89 4.48
CA LYS A 81 24.46 -2.52 3.74
C LYS A 81 24.65 -4.01 4.08
N ILE A 82 23.54 -4.73 4.14
CA ILE A 82 23.51 -6.19 4.33
C ILE A 82 23.27 -6.85 2.98
#